data_AF-A0A7K4IMZ5-F1
#
_entry.id   AF-A0A7K4IMZ5-F1
#
_cell.length_a   1.000
_cell.length_b   1.000
_cell.length_c   1.000
_cell.angle_alpha   90.00
_cell.angle_beta   90.00
_cell.angle_gamma   90.00
#
_symmetry.space_group_name_H-M   'P 1'
#
loop_
_entity.id
_entity.type
_entity.pdbx_description
1 polymer ?
#
loop_
_entity_poly.entity_id
_entity_poly.type
_entity_poly.pdbx_seq_one_letter_code
_entity_poly.pdbx_strand_id
1 'polypeptide(L)'
;MVVAGKVFRLSEPLSVAEIASKLEDYHTEETYEEGDHKFTLVTEVVGLLPKENMLRGVYSHDYVMHVFHRGKVAPLPRTVEAIFSFSQHEDVTFLTVVEKKRLANFIANKLSEILFEKMGSIVEARISPETLKDFHLKNPEDTKITFFDNVDIPNVNKLSLYGPDLINTSLFEDYCKHGDLWYVVARSK
;
A
#
# COMPACT_ATOMS: atom_id res chain seq x y z
N MET A 1 -11.89 -12.83 8.19
CA MET A 1 -11.70 -12.08 6.92
C MET A 1 -10.31 -11.45 7.02
N VAL A 2 -9.42 -11.70 6.06
CA VAL A 2 -8.05 -11.15 6.11
C VAL A 2 -8.11 -9.68 5.70
N VAL A 3 -7.56 -8.78 6.52
CA VAL A 3 -7.49 -7.35 6.21
C VAL A 3 -6.24 -7.12 5.36
N ALA A 4 -6.41 -6.54 4.17
CA ALA A 4 -5.29 -6.20 3.30
C ALA A 4 -4.58 -4.95 3.84
N GLY A 5 -3.27 -4.90 3.66
CA GLY A 5 -2.48 -3.70 3.93
C GLY A 5 -1.51 -3.46 2.78
N LYS A 6 -1.21 -2.18 2.52
CA LYS A 6 -0.21 -1.79 1.54
C LYS A 6 0.82 -0.87 2.21
N VAL A 7 2.08 -1.08 1.85
CA VAL A 7 3.21 -0.29 2.35
C VAL A 7 3.75 0.60 1.24
N PHE A 8 4.03 1.84 1.62
CA PHE A 8 4.61 2.89 0.80
C PHE A 8 5.84 3.43 1.52
N ARG A 9 6.70 4.14 0.80
CA ARG A 9 7.82 4.91 1.35
C ARG A 9 7.71 6.36 0.93
N LEU A 10 8.18 7.26 1.77
CA LEU A 10 8.34 8.66 1.39
C LEU A 10 9.58 8.79 0.50
N SER A 11 9.47 9.57 -0.58
CA SER A 11 10.61 9.90 -1.46
C SER A 11 11.48 11.01 -0.88
N GLU A 12 10.89 11.87 -0.07
CA GLU A 12 11.54 12.98 0.62
C GLU A 12 11.44 12.74 2.13
N PRO A 13 12.55 12.87 2.88
CA PRO A 13 12.54 12.61 4.30
C PRO A 13 11.63 13.61 5.02
N LEU A 14 10.73 13.10 5.85
CA LEU A 14 9.88 13.89 6.73
C LEU A 14 9.82 13.18 8.07
N SER A 15 10.10 13.90 9.15
CA SER A 15 10.09 13.34 10.50
C SER A 15 8.66 13.02 10.94
N VAL A 16 8.53 12.06 11.84
CA VAL A 16 7.22 11.68 12.40
C VAL A 16 6.54 12.88 13.09
N ALA A 17 7.32 13.76 13.71
CA ALA A 17 6.82 14.98 14.36
C ALA A 17 6.27 16.00 13.35
N GLU A 18 6.97 16.22 12.22
CA GLU A 18 6.48 17.09 11.15
C GLU A 18 5.23 16.54 10.49
N ILE A 19 5.17 15.21 10.27
CA ILE A 19 3.97 14.54 9.77
C ILE A 19 2.81 14.74 10.74
N ALA A 20 3.03 14.54 12.04
CA ALA A 20 1.99 14.73 13.05
C ALA A 20 1.45 16.17 13.02
N SER A 21 2.34 17.17 13.02
CA SER A 21 1.95 18.58 12.98
C SER A 21 1.18 18.96 11.71
N LYS A 22 1.49 18.37 10.56
CA LYS A 22 0.75 18.64 9.30
C LYS A 22 -0.61 17.95 9.22
N LEU A 23 -0.79 16.84 9.94
CA LEU A 23 -2.04 16.07 9.94
C LEU A 23 -2.95 16.43 11.12
N GLU A 24 -2.42 17.11 12.13
CA GLU A 24 -3.16 17.56 13.30
C GLU A 24 -4.35 18.44 12.88
N ASP A 25 -5.55 18.06 13.35
CA ASP A 25 -6.82 18.70 13.03
C ASP A 25 -7.09 18.90 11.53
N TYR A 26 -6.48 18.06 10.66
CA TYR A 26 -6.74 18.12 9.23
C TYR A 26 -8.22 17.82 8.97
N HIS A 27 -8.92 18.81 8.42
CA HIS A 27 -10.34 18.77 8.07
C HIS A 27 -10.60 19.66 6.86
N THR A 28 -11.25 19.11 5.84
CA THR A 28 -11.66 19.84 4.64
C THR A 28 -13.06 19.44 4.22
N GLU A 29 -13.85 20.43 3.79
CA GLU A 29 -15.22 20.23 3.31
C GLU A 29 -15.33 20.63 1.84
N GLU A 30 -15.97 19.79 1.04
CA GLU A 30 -16.27 20.05 -0.36
C GLU A 30 -17.77 19.97 -0.60
N THR A 31 -18.34 20.97 -1.28
CA THR A 31 -19.75 20.91 -1.69
C THR A 31 -19.86 20.13 -2.99
N TYR A 32 -20.67 19.07 -2.98
CA TYR A 32 -21.03 18.32 -4.18
C TYR A 32 -22.48 18.59 -4.57
N GLU A 33 -22.71 18.95 -5.84
CA GLU A 33 -24.04 19.20 -6.39
C GLU A 33 -24.27 18.37 -7.66
N GLU A 34 -25.33 17.58 -7.69
CA GLU A 34 -25.77 16.82 -8.87
C GLU A 34 -27.30 16.76 -8.95
N GLY A 35 -27.87 17.46 -9.93
CA GLY A 35 -29.31 17.63 -10.06
C GLY A 35 -29.89 18.31 -8.82
N ASP A 36 -30.85 17.65 -8.17
CA ASP A 36 -31.49 18.15 -6.94
C ASP A 36 -30.75 17.74 -5.65
N HIS A 37 -29.60 17.05 -5.76
CA HIS A 37 -28.84 16.58 -4.60
C HIS A 37 -27.68 17.52 -4.29
N LYS A 38 -27.57 17.90 -3.01
CA LYS A 38 -26.46 18.67 -2.47
C LYS A 38 -25.90 17.96 -1.23
N PHE A 39 -24.62 17.63 -1.26
CA PHE A 39 -23.90 17.00 -0.15
C PHE A 39 -22.73 17.88 0.28
N THR A 40 -22.41 17.84 1.58
CA THR A 40 -21.13 18.32 2.10
C THR A 40 -20.27 17.08 2.31
N LEU A 41 -19.20 16.94 1.54
CA LEU A 41 -18.27 15.83 1.64
C LEU A 41 -17.12 16.23 2.55
N VAL A 42 -16.86 15.43 3.57
CA VAL A 42 -15.81 15.68 4.55
C VAL A 42 -14.59 14.81 4.25
N THR A 43 -13.40 15.39 4.40
CA THR A 43 -12.15 14.63 4.50
C THR A 43 -11.42 15.08 5.75
N GLU A 44 -11.05 14.12 6.59
CA GLU A 44 -10.42 14.41 7.87
C GLU A 44 -9.40 13.33 8.27
N VAL A 45 -8.49 13.73 9.15
CA VAL A 45 -7.59 12.80 9.85
C VAL A 45 -7.91 12.83 11.33
N VAL A 46 -8.28 11.68 11.87
CA VAL A 46 -8.74 11.55 13.26
C VAL A 46 -7.92 10.54 14.03
N GLY A 47 -7.89 10.69 15.35
CA GLY A 47 -7.25 9.74 16.26
C GLY A 47 -5.75 9.59 16.04
N LEU A 48 -5.05 10.71 15.80
CA LEU A 48 -3.59 10.72 15.72
C LEU A 48 -2.98 10.30 17.07
N LEU A 49 -2.20 9.23 17.03
CA LEU A 49 -1.52 8.63 18.17
C LEU A 49 -0.02 8.57 17.88
N PRO A 50 0.76 9.56 18.33
CA PRO A 50 2.21 9.53 18.21
C PRO A 50 2.83 8.53 19.21
N LYS A 51 3.88 7.83 18.78
CA LYS A 51 4.69 6.93 19.61
C LYS A 51 6.11 6.90 19.07
N GLU A 52 7.10 7.41 19.81
CA GLU A 52 8.54 7.46 19.42
C GLU A 52 8.77 7.65 17.91
N ASN A 53 9.00 6.55 17.16
CA ASN A 53 9.28 6.57 15.72
C ASN A 53 8.07 6.18 14.84
N MET A 54 6.86 6.39 15.32
CA MET A 54 5.62 5.98 14.67
C MET A 54 4.48 6.97 14.94
N LEU A 55 3.63 7.19 13.94
CA LEU A 55 2.39 7.95 14.06
C LEU A 55 1.27 7.13 13.44
N ARG A 56 0.25 6.80 14.22
CA ARG A 56 -0.94 6.09 13.76
C ARG A 56 -2.13 7.04 13.70
N GLY A 57 -3.02 6.84 12.74
CA GLY A 57 -4.27 7.59 12.64
C GLY A 57 -5.32 6.87 11.81
N VAL A 58 -6.48 7.51 11.67
CA VAL A 58 -7.53 7.10 10.74
C VAL A 58 -7.72 8.21 9.73
N TYR A 59 -7.65 7.86 8.46
CA TYR A 59 -8.03 8.75 7.36
C TYR A 59 -9.50 8.48 7.04
N SER A 60 -10.33 9.51 7.10
CA SER A 60 -11.76 9.47 6.77
C SER A 60 -12.02 10.35 5.55
N HIS A 61 -12.76 9.85 4.57
CA HIS A 61 -13.06 10.57 3.35
C HIS A 61 -14.42 10.19 2.79
N ASP A 62 -15.23 11.21 2.55
CA ASP A 62 -16.50 11.09 1.86
C ASP A 62 -16.33 11.20 0.35
N TYR A 63 -17.03 10.32 -0.36
CA TYR A 63 -17.15 10.38 -1.80
C TYR A 63 -18.57 10.03 -2.23
N VAL A 64 -18.97 10.46 -3.42
CA VAL A 64 -20.29 10.16 -3.96
C VAL A 64 -20.24 8.88 -4.79
N MET A 65 -21.21 8.01 -4.55
CA MET A 65 -21.46 6.80 -5.32
C MET A 65 -22.77 6.93 -6.08
N HIS A 66 -22.80 6.48 -7.32
CA HIS A 66 -24.02 6.38 -8.12
C HIS A 66 -24.65 5.01 -7.97
N VAL A 67 -25.83 4.95 -7.35
CA VAL A 67 -26.58 3.71 -7.21
C VAL A 67 -27.71 3.68 -8.23
N PHE A 68 -27.70 2.66 -9.09
CA PHE A 68 -28.76 2.42 -10.04
C PHE A 68 -29.87 1.57 -9.41
N HIS A 69 -31.10 2.08 -9.43
CA HIS A 69 -32.28 1.36 -8.97
C HIS A 69 -33.48 1.65 -9.88
N ARG A 70 -34.06 0.59 -10.48
CA ARG A 70 -35.29 0.65 -11.29
C ARG A 70 -35.28 1.76 -12.35
N GLY A 71 -34.19 1.87 -13.11
CA GLY A 71 -34.08 2.85 -14.21
C GLY A 71 -33.66 4.25 -13.78
N LYS A 72 -33.43 4.48 -12.48
CA LYS A 72 -32.93 5.76 -11.96
C LYS A 72 -31.53 5.58 -11.38
N VAL A 73 -30.67 6.56 -11.60
CA VAL A 73 -29.37 6.68 -10.94
C VAL A 73 -29.52 7.73 -9.84
N ALA A 74 -29.18 7.39 -8.61
CA ALA A 74 -29.19 8.32 -7.48
C ALA A 74 -27.77 8.46 -6.90
N PRO A 75 -27.24 9.68 -6.75
CA PRO A 75 -25.99 9.91 -6.05
C PRO A 75 -26.21 9.75 -4.54
N LEU A 76 -25.31 9.04 -3.88
CA LEU A 76 -25.32 8.83 -2.44
C LEU A 76 -23.92 9.08 -1.86
N PRO A 77 -23.79 9.90 -0.80
CA PRO A 77 -22.51 10.06 -0.12
C PRO A 77 -22.16 8.78 0.62
N ARG A 78 -20.88 8.47 0.65
CA ARG A 78 -20.33 7.34 1.40
C ARG A 78 -19.00 7.74 2.01
N THR A 79 -18.87 7.42 3.28
CA THR A 79 -17.61 7.54 4.01
C THR A 79 -16.77 6.28 3.86
N VAL A 80 -15.48 6.50 3.67
CA VAL A 80 -14.45 5.47 3.79
C VAL A 80 -13.52 5.87 4.91
N GLU A 81 -13.24 4.91 5.79
CA GLU A 81 -12.25 5.04 6.84
C GLU A 81 -11.16 4.00 6.62
N ALA A 82 -9.90 4.41 6.79
CA ALA A 82 -8.78 3.49 6.80
C ALA A 82 -7.77 3.85 7.89
N ILE A 83 -7.32 2.83 8.61
CA ILE A 83 -6.19 2.98 9.53
C ILE A 83 -4.93 3.15 8.70
N PHE A 84 -4.13 4.15 9.04
CA PHE A 84 -2.79 4.32 8.53
C PHE A 84 -1.76 4.41 9.66
N SER A 85 -0.50 4.14 9.32
CA SER A 85 0.63 4.34 10.23
C SER A 85 1.84 4.82 9.43
N PHE A 86 2.43 5.93 9.86
CA PHE A 86 3.80 6.27 9.48
C PHE A 86 4.76 5.63 10.48
N SER A 87 5.85 5.05 10.01
CA SER A 87 6.90 4.46 10.84
C SER A 87 8.26 4.75 10.26
N GLN A 88 9.15 5.32 11.06
CA GLN A 88 10.52 5.60 10.68
C GLN A 88 11.42 4.41 11.01
N HIS A 89 12.17 3.95 10.03
CA HIS A 89 13.18 2.92 10.16
C HIS A 89 14.47 3.41 9.50
N GLU A 90 15.52 3.62 10.30
CA GLU A 90 16.73 4.33 9.86
C GLU A 90 16.35 5.70 9.26
N ASP A 91 16.83 6.00 8.05
CA ASP A 91 16.56 7.26 7.35
C ASP A 91 15.31 7.20 6.45
N VAL A 92 14.53 6.11 6.53
CA VAL A 92 13.36 5.88 5.66
C VAL A 92 12.07 5.90 6.48
N THR A 93 11.17 6.79 6.11
CA THR A 93 9.79 6.78 6.64
C THR A 93 8.89 5.97 5.72
N PHE A 94 8.24 4.96 6.29
CA PHE A 94 7.24 4.15 5.62
C PHE A 94 5.84 4.59 6.01
N LEU A 95 4.89 4.46 5.07
CA LEU A 95 3.46 4.56 5.32
C LEU A 95 2.82 3.18 5.10
N THR A 96 2.13 2.68 6.10
CA THR A 96 1.26 1.52 5.98
C THR A 96 -0.19 1.97 5.96
N VAL A 97 -0.98 1.53 4.97
CA VAL A 97 -2.43 1.76 4.91
C VAL A 97 -3.15 0.42 4.90
N VAL A 98 -4.06 0.24 5.85
CA VAL A 98 -4.79 -1.02 6.09
C VAL A 98 -6.06 -1.05 5.24
N GLU A 99 -5.89 -1.12 3.92
CA GLU A 99 -6.99 -1.18 2.95
C GLU A 99 -6.61 -1.92 1.65
N LYS A 100 -7.60 -2.21 0.82
CA LYS A 100 -7.39 -2.80 -0.52
C LYS A 100 -6.56 -1.87 -1.40
N LYS A 101 -5.74 -2.45 -2.28
CA LYS A 101 -4.78 -1.75 -3.18
C LYS A 101 -5.31 -0.44 -3.77
N ARG A 102 -6.51 -0.45 -4.37
CA ARG A 102 -7.08 0.75 -5.01
C ARG A 102 -7.25 1.89 -4.02
N LEU A 103 -7.83 1.59 -2.87
CA LEU A 103 -8.12 2.60 -1.85
C LEU A 103 -6.86 3.01 -1.09
N ALA A 104 -5.98 2.06 -0.76
CA ALA A 104 -4.68 2.37 -0.17
C ALA A 104 -3.83 3.31 -1.06
N ASN A 105 -3.83 3.10 -2.38
CA ASN A 105 -3.17 4.00 -3.33
C ASN A 105 -3.79 5.39 -3.34
N PHE A 106 -5.13 5.48 -3.30
CA PHE A 106 -5.84 6.76 -3.23
C PHE A 106 -5.46 7.53 -1.96
N ILE A 107 -5.48 6.87 -0.80
CA ILE A 107 -5.12 7.47 0.49
C ILE A 107 -3.65 7.90 0.50
N ALA A 108 -2.73 7.08 -0.03
CA ALA A 108 -1.32 7.47 -0.15
C ALA A 108 -1.13 8.73 -1.01
N ASN A 109 -1.85 8.85 -2.12
CA ASN A 109 -1.81 10.07 -2.95
C ASN A 109 -2.38 11.28 -2.20
N LYS A 110 -3.50 11.12 -1.49
CA LYS A 110 -4.10 12.20 -0.69
C LYS A 110 -3.18 12.65 0.44
N LEU A 111 -2.60 11.72 1.19
CA LEU A 111 -1.59 12.04 2.21
C LEU A 111 -0.34 12.68 1.58
N SER A 112 0.05 12.31 0.36
CA SER A 112 1.14 12.98 -0.37
C SER A 112 0.79 14.44 -0.65
N GLU A 113 -0.43 14.73 -1.11
CA GLU A 113 -0.89 16.11 -1.34
C GLU A 113 -0.87 16.92 -0.04
N ILE A 114 -1.37 16.35 1.06
CA ILE A 114 -1.43 17.04 2.37
C ILE A 114 -0.01 17.33 2.90
N LEU A 115 0.90 16.37 2.79
CA LEU A 115 2.23 16.48 3.40
C LEU A 115 3.24 17.25 2.54
N PHE A 116 3.11 17.21 1.21
CA PHE A 116 4.11 17.72 0.28
C PHE A 116 3.57 18.69 -0.76
N GLU A 117 2.28 19.03 -0.69
CA GLU A 117 1.59 19.91 -1.67
C GLU A 117 1.65 19.38 -3.11
N LYS A 118 1.96 18.09 -3.29
CA LYS A 118 2.03 17.40 -4.58
C LYS A 118 1.78 15.91 -4.45
N MET A 119 1.22 15.30 -5.49
CA MET A 119 1.17 13.85 -5.61
C MET A 119 2.55 13.27 -5.94
N GLY A 120 2.81 12.04 -5.53
CA GLY A 120 3.99 11.27 -5.91
C GLY A 120 5.17 11.33 -4.94
N SER A 121 5.06 12.06 -3.83
CA SER A 121 6.06 12.03 -2.75
C SER A 121 5.94 10.81 -1.84
N ILE A 122 4.79 10.13 -1.88
CA ILE A 122 4.59 8.83 -1.23
C ILE A 122 4.47 7.78 -2.33
N VAL A 123 5.49 6.91 -2.44
CA VAL A 123 5.62 5.94 -3.52
C VAL A 123 5.51 4.51 -3.01
N GLU A 124 5.11 3.58 -3.85
CA GLU A 124 5.05 2.16 -3.49
C GLU A 124 6.41 1.66 -2.98
N ALA A 125 6.42 1.05 -1.80
CA ALA A 125 7.61 0.39 -1.28
C ALA A 125 7.84 -0.88 -2.09
N ARG A 126 9.08 -1.09 -2.54
CA ARG A 126 9.48 -2.27 -3.31
C ARG A 126 10.67 -2.92 -2.65
N ILE A 127 10.63 -4.25 -2.58
CA ILE A 127 11.79 -5.08 -2.26
C ILE A 127 12.42 -5.41 -3.61
N SER A 128 13.73 -5.16 -3.75
CA SER A 128 14.41 -5.50 -5.00
C SER A 128 14.50 -7.02 -5.17
N PRO A 129 14.54 -7.54 -6.40
CA PRO A 129 14.70 -8.98 -6.64
C PRO A 129 15.95 -9.55 -5.95
N GLU A 130 17.04 -8.79 -5.91
CA GLU A 130 18.30 -9.17 -5.26
C GLU A 130 18.12 -9.26 -3.74
N THR A 131 17.47 -8.27 -3.13
CA THR A 131 17.18 -8.28 -1.68
C THR A 131 16.30 -9.47 -1.30
N LEU A 132 15.29 -9.75 -2.13
CA LEU A 132 14.39 -10.88 -1.91
C LEU A 132 15.11 -12.22 -2.08
N LYS A 133 16.02 -12.31 -3.06
CA LYS A 133 16.87 -13.49 -3.29
C LYS A 133 17.81 -13.71 -2.11
N ASP A 134 18.50 -12.69 -1.64
CA ASP A 134 19.40 -12.78 -0.49
C ASP A 134 18.66 -13.17 0.79
N PHE A 135 17.47 -12.60 1.03
CA PHE A 135 16.60 -12.98 2.14
C PHE A 135 16.23 -14.46 2.09
N HIS A 136 15.85 -14.92 0.89
CA HIS A 136 15.43 -16.30 0.63
C HIS A 136 16.60 -17.29 0.78
N LEU A 137 17.79 -16.98 0.25
CA LEU A 137 19.00 -17.81 0.37
C LEU A 137 19.48 -17.97 1.82
N LYS A 138 19.23 -16.98 2.69
CA LYS A 138 19.56 -17.06 4.13
C LYS A 138 18.61 -17.96 4.92
N ASN A 139 17.43 -18.31 4.38
CA ASN A 139 16.41 -19.14 5.07
C ASN A 139 15.85 -20.24 4.15
N PRO A 140 16.69 -21.23 3.77
CA PRO A 140 16.33 -22.22 2.74
C PRO A 140 15.19 -23.16 3.13
N GLU A 141 15.13 -23.60 4.39
CA GLU A 141 14.22 -24.68 4.83
C GLU A 141 12.74 -24.26 4.93
N ASP A 142 12.43 -22.97 4.87
CA ASP A 142 11.08 -22.45 5.11
C ASP A 142 10.36 -21.94 3.86
N THR A 143 11.00 -22.02 2.70
CA THR A 143 10.40 -21.52 1.46
C THR A 143 9.72 -22.61 0.68
N LYS A 144 8.41 -22.46 0.54
CA LYS A 144 7.57 -23.43 -0.17
C LYS A 144 7.24 -23.03 -1.60
N ILE A 145 7.29 -21.72 -1.86
CA ILE A 145 6.80 -21.13 -3.10
C ILE A 145 7.65 -19.90 -3.46
N THR A 146 8.16 -19.88 -4.68
CA THR A 146 8.86 -18.74 -5.28
C THR A 146 8.19 -18.36 -6.60
N PHE A 147 7.85 -17.09 -6.76
CA PHE A 147 7.32 -16.55 -8.01
C PHE A 147 8.35 -15.65 -8.69
N PHE A 148 8.41 -15.77 -10.01
CA PHE A 148 9.23 -14.97 -10.89
C PHE A 148 8.34 -14.08 -11.76
N ASP A 149 8.79 -12.84 -11.97
CA ASP A 149 8.22 -11.86 -12.91
C ASP A 149 9.31 -11.45 -13.91
N ASN A 150 8.96 -10.68 -14.95
CA ASN A 150 9.88 -10.27 -16.03
C ASN A 150 10.63 -11.47 -16.66
N VAL A 151 9.93 -12.58 -16.89
CA VAL A 151 10.55 -13.80 -17.40
C VAL A 151 10.88 -13.66 -18.90
N ASP A 152 12.12 -13.94 -19.29
CA ASP A 152 12.63 -13.81 -20.67
C ASP A 152 12.25 -15.00 -21.58
N ILE A 153 11.20 -15.75 -21.21
CA ILE A 153 10.69 -16.89 -21.96
C ILE A 153 9.47 -16.44 -22.77
N PRO A 154 9.45 -16.65 -24.11
CA PRO A 154 8.33 -16.22 -24.95
C PRO A 154 6.97 -16.69 -24.43
N ASN A 155 6.03 -15.74 -24.31
CA ASN A 155 4.66 -15.95 -23.83
C ASN A 155 4.52 -16.37 -22.35
N VAL A 156 5.58 -16.27 -21.55
CA VAL A 156 5.54 -16.53 -20.11
C VAL A 156 5.61 -15.22 -19.35
N ASN A 157 4.49 -14.77 -18.79
CA ASN A 157 4.45 -13.54 -18.00
C ASN A 157 4.89 -13.76 -16.55
N LYS A 158 4.57 -14.92 -15.97
CA LYS A 158 4.89 -15.29 -14.60
C LYS A 158 5.20 -16.77 -14.52
N LEU A 159 6.17 -17.12 -13.68
CA LEU A 159 6.55 -18.50 -13.39
C LEU A 159 6.54 -18.71 -11.87
N SER A 160 6.16 -19.90 -11.43
CA SER A 160 6.13 -20.24 -10.01
C SER A 160 6.67 -21.64 -9.78
N LEU A 161 7.56 -21.78 -8.81
CA LEU A 161 8.07 -23.06 -8.34
C LEU A 161 7.43 -23.39 -6.98
N TYR A 162 7.08 -24.66 -6.80
CA TYR A 162 6.49 -25.20 -5.57
C TYR A 162 7.26 -26.45 -5.13
N GLY A 163 7.68 -26.49 -3.87
CA GLY A 163 8.34 -27.67 -3.31
C GLY A 163 8.99 -27.39 -1.95
N PRO A 164 9.22 -28.44 -1.13
CA PRO A 164 10.20 -28.36 -0.05
C PRO A 164 11.60 -28.27 -0.69
N ASP A 165 12.44 -27.34 -0.27
CA ASP A 165 13.85 -27.22 -0.70
C ASP A 165 14.10 -26.79 -2.16
N LEU A 166 13.24 -25.94 -2.71
CA LEU A 166 13.39 -25.41 -4.08
C LEU A 166 14.80 -24.82 -4.35
N ILE A 167 15.41 -24.19 -3.35
CA ILE A 167 16.73 -23.55 -3.49
C ILE A 167 17.82 -24.53 -3.94
N ASN A 168 17.73 -25.80 -3.55
CA ASN A 168 18.74 -26.81 -3.86
C ASN A 168 18.54 -27.45 -5.25
N THR A 169 17.55 -26.98 -6.01
CA THR A 169 17.23 -27.52 -7.34
C THR A 169 17.91 -26.71 -8.42
N SER A 170 18.39 -27.38 -9.48
CA SER A 170 18.91 -26.70 -10.67
C SER A 170 17.84 -25.81 -11.33
N LEU A 171 16.56 -26.19 -11.22
CA LEU A 171 15.44 -25.39 -11.73
C LEU A 171 15.36 -24.00 -11.10
N PHE A 172 15.62 -23.87 -9.80
CA PHE A 172 15.63 -22.57 -9.13
C PHE A 172 16.77 -21.69 -9.65
N GLU A 173 17.98 -22.23 -9.76
CA GLU A 173 19.13 -21.51 -10.30
C GLU A 173 18.91 -21.07 -11.75
N ASP A 174 18.32 -21.95 -12.57
CA ASP A 174 18.05 -21.66 -13.97
C ASP A 174 16.98 -20.56 -14.11
N TYR A 175 15.88 -20.63 -13.36
CA TYR A 175 14.87 -19.57 -13.45
C TYR A 175 15.31 -18.24 -12.83
N CYS A 176 16.23 -18.24 -11.86
CA CYS A 176 16.89 -17.00 -11.43
C CYS A 176 17.73 -16.32 -12.52
N LYS A 177 18.12 -17.01 -13.60
CA LYS A 177 18.80 -16.40 -14.76
C LYS A 177 17.81 -15.82 -15.76
N HIS A 178 16.58 -16.31 -15.75
CA HIS A 178 15.54 -16.02 -16.72
C HIS A 178 14.47 -15.04 -16.23
N GLY A 179 14.42 -14.72 -14.93
CA GLY A 179 13.45 -13.77 -14.40
C GLY A 179 13.78 -13.26 -13.00
N ASP A 180 13.04 -12.24 -12.59
CA ASP A 180 13.19 -11.56 -11.32
C ASP A 180 12.37 -12.24 -10.24
N LEU A 181 12.99 -12.55 -9.09
CA LEU A 181 12.25 -13.04 -7.93
C LEU A 181 11.29 -11.95 -7.45
N TRP A 182 10.00 -12.25 -7.44
CA TRP A 182 8.92 -11.28 -7.21
C TRP A 182 8.17 -11.49 -5.90
N TYR A 183 7.97 -12.74 -5.50
CA TYR A 183 7.24 -13.07 -4.27
C TYR A 183 7.72 -14.39 -3.70
N VAL A 184 7.90 -14.43 -2.38
CA VAL A 184 8.35 -15.60 -1.61
C VAL A 184 7.38 -15.84 -0.47
N VAL A 185 6.96 -17.09 -0.29
CA VAL A 185 6.21 -17.51 0.90
C VAL A 185 7.16 -18.22 1.85
N ALA A 186 7.47 -17.56 2.97
CA ALA A 186 8.24 -18.11 4.07
C ALA A 186 7.37 -18.27 5.32
N ARG A 187 7.75 -19.18 6.22
CA ARG A 187 7.15 -19.28 7.55
C ARG A 187 7.78 -18.23 8.48
N SER A 188 6.98 -17.63 9.35
CA SER A 188 7.52 -16.89 10.49
C SER A 188 8.17 -17.88 11.44
N LYS A 189 9.36 -17.57 11.93
CA LYS A 189 9.92 -18.21 13.13
C LYS A 189 9.16 -17.74 14.37
#